data_AF-A0A0C9WND0-F1
#
_entry.id   AF-A0A0C9WND0-F1
#
_cell.length_a   1.000
_cell.length_b   1.000
_cell.length_c   1.000
_cell.angle_alpha   90.00
_cell.angle_beta   90.00
_cell.angle_gamma   90.00
#
_symmetry.space_group_name_H-M   'P 1'
#
loop_
_entity.id
_entity.type
_entity.pdbx_description
1 polymer ?
#
loop_
_entity_poly.entity_id
_entity_poly.type
_entity_poly.pdbx_seq_one_letter_code
_entity_poly.pdbx_strand_id
1 'polypeptide(L)'
;VHVFHFKSKHRVTDEFCQKYCNPAKWPDLEDKEVDSDRIENARQIFSASATEQVNIWLSGYITIVHDMLAHCFDFFFDEMIKRRN
;
A
#
# COMPACT_ATOMS: atom_id res chain seq x y z
N VAL A 1 -0.47 10.04 3.55
CA VAL A 1 0.76 9.21 3.44
C VAL A 1 0.70 8.25 4.62
N HIS A 2 1.07 6.98 4.46
CA HIS A 2 0.92 6.00 5.54
C HIS A 2 2.10 6.02 6.54
N VAL A 3 1.87 5.53 7.77
CA VAL A 3 2.84 5.49 8.87
C VAL A 3 4.18 4.85 8.47
N PHE A 4 4.15 3.81 7.63
CA PHE A 4 5.36 3.14 7.13
C PHE A 4 6.25 4.08 6.32
N HIS A 5 5.67 4.82 5.38
CA HIS A 5 6.38 5.76 4.52
C HIS A 5 7.08 6.85 5.36
N PHE A 6 6.43 7.30 6.43
CA PHE A 6 7.02 8.28 7.36
C PHE A 6 8.04 7.71 8.34
N LYS A 7 7.95 6.43 8.69
CA LYS A 7 8.90 5.77 9.59
C LYS A 7 10.16 5.31 8.87
N SER A 8 10.06 4.97 7.58
CA SER A 8 11.11 4.23 6.88
C SER A 8 11.73 4.97 5.70
N LYS A 9 11.07 6.01 5.14
CA LYS A 9 11.53 6.68 3.90
C LYS A 9 11.60 8.19 4.00
N HIS A 10 10.50 8.86 4.36
CA HIS A 10 10.38 10.32 4.35
C HIS A 10 10.00 10.87 5.73
N ARG A 11 10.31 12.13 6.02
CA ARG A 11 9.83 12.78 7.26
C ARG A 11 8.42 13.31 7.03
N VAL A 12 7.65 13.43 8.11
CA VAL A 12 6.31 14.06 8.06
C VAL A 12 6.38 15.51 7.55
N THR A 13 7.50 16.19 7.80
CA THR A 13 7.76 17.57 7.37
C THR A 13 8.24 17.69 5.91
N ASP A 14 8.33 16.59 5.17
CA ASP A 14 8.70 16.63 3.75
C ASP A 14 7.51 17.14 2.92
N GLU A 15 7.54 18.43 2.58
CA GLU A 15 6.47 19.10 1.83
C GLU A 15 6.24 18.48 0.44
N PHE A 16 7.31 17.97 -0.19
CA PHE A 16 7.20 17.31 -1.50
C PHE A 16 6.43 16.00 -1.36
N CYS A 17 6.80 15.18 -0.39
CA CYS A 17 6.09 13.93 -0.07
C CYS A 17 4.63 14.18 0.31
N GLN A 18 4.35 15.15 1.18
CA GLN A 18 2.97 15.51 1.56
C GLN A 18 2.15 16.00 0.37
N LYS A 19 2.80 16.68 -0.59
CA LYS A 19 2.13 17.20 -1.77
C LYS A 19 1.68 16.10 -2.72
N TYR A 20 2.55 15.12 -2.98
CA TYR A 20 2.37 14.14 -4.06
C TYR A 20 2.03 12.71 -3.60
N CYS A 21 2.33 12.34 -2.37
CA CYS A 21 2.20 10.96 -1.88
C CYS A 21 1.06 10.79 -0.85
N ASN A 22 0.24 11.82 -0.60
CA ASN A 22 -0.79 11.77 0.44
C ASN A 22 -2.14 11.22 -0.04
N PRO A 23 -2.47 9.91 0.16
CA PRO A 23 -3.75 9.31 -0.26
C PRO A 23 -5.01 10.04 0.21
N ALA A 24 -4.98 10.78 1.32
CA ALA A 24 -6.11 11.58 1.79
C ALA A 24 -6.53 12.72 0.82
N LYS A 25 -5.74 12.99 -0.22
CA LYS A 25 -6.10 13.92 -1.30
C LYS A 25 -7.00 13.31 -2.37
N TRP A 26 -7.20 11.99 -2.33
CA TRP A 26 -8.00 11.25 -3.31
C TRP A 26 -9.22 10.67 -2.62
N PRO A 27 -10.36 11.39 -2.62
CA PRO A 27 -11.57 10.95 -1.93
C PRO A 27 -12.13 9.64 -2.50
N ASP A 28 -11.84 9.31 -3.76
CA ASP A 28 -12.21 8.03 -4.38
C ASP A 28 -11.50 6.81 -3.76
N LEU A 29 -10.46 7.04 -2.94
CA LEU A 29 -9.72 6.00 -2.22
C LEU A 29 -10.16 5.86 -0.75
N GLU A 30 -11.19 6.59 -0.34
CA GLU A 30 -11.74 6.56 1.02
C GLU A 30 -13.20 6.14 1.00
N ASP A 31 -13.52 5.08 1.74
CA ASP A 31 -14.90 4.69 2.00
C ASP A 31 -15.36 5.33 3.32
N LYS A 32 -16.61 5.73 3.37
CA LYS A 32 -17.20 6.29 4.59
C LYS A 32 -17.78 5.15 5.40
N GLU A 33 -17.03 4.71 6.40
CA GLU A 33 -17.50 3.66 7.30
C GLU A 33 -18.01 4.33 8.59
N VAL A 34 -19.26 4.01 8.96
CA VAL A 34 -19.84 4.47 10.22
C VAL A 34 -19.60 3.36 11.24
N ASP A 35 -18.84 3.65 12.30
CA ASP A 35 -18.59 2.65 13.34
C ASP A 35 -19.84 2.38 14.20
N SER A 36 -19.72 1.41 15.12
CA SER A 36 -20.80 1.05 16.06
C SER A 36 -21.25 2.20 16.96
N ASP A 37 -20.41 3.22 17.14
CA ASP A 37 -20.64 4.41 17.96
C ASP A 37 -21.16 5.59 17.11
N ARG A 38 -21.50 5.34 15.84
CA ARG A 38 -21.97 6.33 14.85
C ARG A 38 -20.94 7.41 14.50
N ILE A 39 -19.66 7.12 14.64
CA ILE A 39 -18.59 8.03 14.21
C ILE A 39 -18.28 7.73 12.74
N GLU A 40 -18.35 8.77 11.89
CA GLU A 40 -17.88 8.67 10.51
C GLU A 40 -16.35 8.56 10.52
N ASN A 41 -15.85 7.37 10.20
CA ASN A 41 -14.43 7.12 10.00
C ASN A 41 -14.16 6.94 8.51
N ALA A 42 -13.17 7.67 8.00
CA ALA A 42 -12.68 7.45 6.64
C ALA A 42 -11.84 6.18 6.62
N ARG A 43 -12.38 5.11 6.04
CA ARG A 43 -11.64 3.87 5.80
C ARG A 43 -10.93 3.97 4.47
N GLN A 44 -9.60 4.00 4.48
CA GLN A 44 -8.85 3.96 3.23
C GLN A 44 -8.99 2.58 2.58
N ILE A 45 -9.52 2.57 1.36
CA ILE A 45 -9.75 1.36 0.55
C ILE A 45 -8.41 0.82 0.03
N PHE A 46 -7.43 1.71 -0.12
CA PHE A 46 -6.10 1.40 -0.62
C PHE A 46 -5.04 1.55 0.50
N SER A 47 -4.34 0.46 0.82
CA SER A 47 -3.20 0.49 1.73
C SER A 47 -1.91 0.80 0.97
N ALA A 48 -1.58 2.09 0.88
CA ALA A 48 -0.33 2.52 0.23
C ALA A 48 0.92 1.87 0.84
N SER A 49 0.92 1.56 2.14
CA SER A 49 2.02 0.84 2.79
C SER A 49 2.13 -0.62 2.36
N ALA A 50 1.01 -1.33 2.20
CA ALA A 50 1.04 -2.70 1.73
C ALA A 50 1.61 -2.74 0.31
N THR A 51 1.17 -1.82 -0.55
CA THR A 51 1.69 -1.69 -1.92
C THR A 51 3.19 -1.36 -1.96
N GLU A 52 3.66 -0.43 -1.13
CA GLU A 52 5.09 -0.09 -1.06
C GLU A 52 5.94 -1.25 -0.56
N GLN A 53 5.44 -2.01 0.42
CA GLN A 53 6.12 -3.19 0.95
C GLN A 53 6.17 -4.33 -0.08
N VAL A 54 5.07 -4.56 -0.80
CA VAL A 54 5.00 -5.52 -1.90
C VAL A 54 5.98 -5.15 -3.02
N ASN A 55 6.07 -3.87 -3.39
CA ASN A 55 7.04 -3.43 -4.39
C ASN A 55 8.49 -3.73 -3.98
N ILE A 56 8.82 -3.59 -2.69
CA ILE A 56 10.15 -3.96 -2.18
C ILE A 56 10.40 -5.47 -2.33
N TRP A 57 9.40 -6.30 -2.04
CA TRP A 57 9.49 -7.76 -2.19
C TRP A 57 9.65 -8.19 -3.64
N LEU A 58 8.94 -7.52 -4.56
CA LEU A 58 8.95 -7.83 -5.99
C LEU A 58 10.16 -7.24 -6.73
N SER A 59 10.83 -6.23 -6.18
CA SER A 59 11.87 -5.44 -6.88
C SER A 59 12.97 -6.29 -7.54
N GLY A 60 13.40 -7.38 -6.89
CA GLY A 60 14.42 -8.31 -7.43
C GLY A 60 13.91 -9.35 -8.42
N TYR A 61 12.59 -9.45 -8.60
CA TYR A 61 11.92 -10.47 -9.41
C TYR A 61 11.07 -9.88 -10.54
N ILE A 62 11.08 -8.55 -10.73
CA ILE A 62 10.23 -7.83 -11.71
C ILE A 62 10.28 -8.46 -13.10
N THR A 63 11.47 -8.79 -13.62
CA THR A 63 11.62 -9.36 -14.96
C THR A 63 10.97 -10.73 -15.10
N ILE A 64 11.00 -11.55 -14.05
CA ILE A 64 10.39 -12.88 -14.06
C ILE A 64 8.89 -12.76 -13.88
N VAL A 65 8.47 -11.95 -12.90
CA VAL A 65 7.07 -11.70 -12.54
C VAL A 65 6.28 -11.10 -13.70
N HIS A 66 6.90 -10.21 -14.48
CA HIS A 66 6.27 -9.54 -15.61
C HIS A 66 5.75 -10.52 -16.68
N ASP A 67 6.48 -11.63 -16.91
CA ASP A 67 6.15 -12.61 -17.94
C ASP A 67 5.39 -13.84 -17.38
N MET A 68 5.02 -13.82 -16.10
CA MET A 68 4.24 -14.90 -15.49
C MET A 68 2.79 -14.90 -15.97
N LEU A 69 2.24 -16.11 -16.16
CA LEU A 69 0.79 -16.28 -16.22
C LEU A 69 0.16 -15.92 -14.87
N ALA A 70 -1.08 -15.42 -14.90
CA ALA A 70 -1.77 -14.93 -13.70
C ALA A 70 -1.74 -15.94 -12.52
N HIS A 71 -2.03 -17.22 -12.78
CA HIS A 71 -2.02 -18.25 -11.73
C HIS A 71 -0.61 -18.52 -11.15
N CYS A 72 0.46 -18.35 -11.94
CA CYS A 72 1.83 -18.45 -11.47
C CYS A 72 2.20 -17.24 -10.59
N PHE A 73 1.75 -16.05 -10.99
CA PHE A 73 1.93 -14.84 -10.20
C PHE A 73 1.21 -14.94 -8.86
N ASP A 74 -0.05 -15.38 -8.85
CA ASP A 74 -0.85 -15.54 -7.63
C ASP A 74 -0.18 -16.51 -6.65
N PHE A 75 0.29 -17.66 -7.15
CA PHE A 75 1.04 -18.62 -6.32
C PHE A 75 2.35 -18.02 -5.77
N PHE A 76 3.14 -17.36 -6.62
CA PHE A 76 4.38 -16.71 -6.20
C PHE A 76 4.12 -15.65 -5.14
N PHE A 77 3.08 -14.84 -5.33
CA PHE A 77 2.73 -13.75 -4.44
C PHE A 77 2.25 -14.25 -3.08
N ASP A 78 1.43 -15.30 -3.05
CA ASP A 78 1.01 -15.98 -1.82
C ASP A 78 2.22 -16.52 -1.03
N GLU A 79 3.17 -17.17 -1.70
CA GLU A 79 4.40 -17.65 -1.08
C GLU A 79 5.31 -16.51 -0.57
N MET A 80 5.35 -15.37 -1.27
CA MET A 80 6.08 -14.20 -0.82
C MET A 80 5.46 -13.59 0.45
N ILE A 81 4.13 -13.50 0.52
CA ILE A 81 3.41 -13.04 1.70
C ILE A 81 3.71 -13.95 2.89
N LYS A 82 3.59 -15.28 2.74
CA LYS A 82 3.86 -16.26 3.82
C LYS A 82 5.28 -16.19 4.38
N ARG A 83 6.26 -15.77 3.58
CA ARG A 83 7.68 -15.71 3.99
C ARG A 83 8.09 -14.37 4.60
N ARG A 84 7.31 -13.31 4.39
CA ARG A 84 7.71 -11.93 4.70
C ARG A 84 6.78 -11.21 5.68
N ASN A 85 5.56 -11.71 5.88
CA ASN A 85 4.67 -11.33 6.99
C ASN A 85 4.89 -12.22 8.20
#